data_AF-A0A1F7L101-F1
#
_entry.id   AF-A0A1F7L101-F1
#
_cell.length_a   1.000
_cell.length_b   1.000
_cell.length_c   1.000
_cell.angle_alpha   90.00
_cell.angle_beta   90.00
_cell.angle_gamma   90.00
#
_symmetry.space_group_name_H-M   'P 1'
#
loop_
_entity.id
_entity.type
_entity.pdbx_description
1 polymer ?
#
loop_
_entity_poly.entity_id
_entity_poly.type
_entity_poly.pdbx_seq_one_letter_code
_entity_poly.pdbx_strand_id
1 'polypeptide(L)'
;MEGHKDIEAYQALLEIDTKERSFASRQGYIKAYVLSILLPPIGLYYFIKYIFFGDGSKDDMKAGLMAFLLTICALGISIGISTILFKQMNTPLPASSTNILKEMITPANQDALKKLFQ
;
A
#
# COMPACT_ATOMS: atom_id res chain seq x y z
N MET A 1 -58.35 -11.59 9.61
CA MET A 1 -57.41 -11.12 8.56
C MET A 1 -56.28 -10.25 9.13
N GLU A 2 -55.94 -10.37 10.42
CA GLU A 2 -54.87 -9.57 11.05
C GLU A 2 -53.52 -10.31 11.03
N GLY A 3 -53.49 -11.62 11.31
CA GLY A 3 -52.22 -12.38 11.38
C GLY A 3 -51.41 -12.49 10.07
N HIS A 4 -51.98 -12.19 8.90
CA HIS A 4 -51.23 -12.21 7.63
C HIS A 4 -50.39 -10.92 7.44
N LYS A 5 -50.88 -9.77 7.92
CA LYS A 5 -50.17 -8.48 7.82
C LYS A 5 -48.98 -8.41 8.76
N ASP A 6 -49.09 -9.03 9.92
CA ASP A 6 -47.99 -9.09 10.88
C ASP A 6 -46.82 -9.93 10.34
N ILE A 7 -47.10 -11.07 9.69
CA ILE A 7 -46.07 -11.93 9.08
C ILE A 7 -45.32 -11.19 7.97
N GLU A 8 -46.01 -10.44 7.12
CA GLU A 8 -45.40 -9.62 6.07
C GLU A 8 -44.52 -8.51 6.65
N ALA A 9 -44.98 -7.85 7.73
CA ALA A 9 -44.19 -6.83 8.42
C ALA A 9 -42.93 -7.41 9.07
N TYR A 10 -43.02 -8.59 9.70
CA TYR A 10 -41.87 -9.29 10.26
C TYR A 10 -40.86 -9.72 9.18
N GLN A 11 -41.34 -10.20 8.03
CA GLN A 11 -40.48 -10.56 6.90
C GLN A 11 -39.77 -9.33 6.33
N ALA A 12 -40.47 -8.20 6.18
CA ALA A 12 -39.87 -6.95 5.73
C ALA A 12 -38.79 -6.45 6.71
N LEU A 13 -39.04 -6.52 8.02
CA LEU A 13 -38.06 -6.16 9.04
C LEU A 13 -36.83 -7.07 9.02
N LEU A 14 -37.02 -8.38 8.85
CA LEU A 14 -35.93 -9.35 8.68
C LEU A 14 -35.08 -9.07 7.43
N GLU A 15 -35.73 -8.72 6.32
CA GLU A 15 -35.03 -8.37 5.07
C GLU A 15 -34.23 -7.07 5.21
N ILE A 16 -34.76 -6.09 5.95
CA ILE A 16 -34.06 -4.85 6.24
C ILE A 16 -32.83 -5.10 7.14
N ASP A 17 -32.97 -5.85 8.24
CA ASP A 17 -31.83 -6.16 9.14
C ASP A 17 -30.74 -6.95 8.40
N THR A 18 -31.13 -7.94 7.58
CA THR A 18 -30.14 -8.68 6.76
C THR A 18 -29.46 -7.80 5.73
N LYS A 19 -30.19 -6.88 5.08
CA LYS A 19 -29.58 -5.90 4.18
C LYS A 19 -28.62 -4.97 4.92
N GLU A 20 -29.03 -4.38 6.04
CA GLU A 20 -28.18 -3.49 6.83
C GLU A 20 -26.88 -4.17 7.31
N ARG A 21 -26.97 -5.40 7.82
CA ARG A 21 -25.79 -6.19 8.19
C ARG A 21 -24.87 -6.45 6.99
N SER A 22 -25.44 -6.76 5.82
CA SER A 22 -24.65 -6.96 4.60
C SER A 22 -23.96 -5.68 4.12
N PHE A 23 -24.58 -4.51 4.30
CA PHE A 23 -23.97 -3.23 3.97
C PHE A 23 -22.84 -2.88 4.95
N ALA A 24 -23.04 -3.12 6.24
CA ALA A 24 -22.02 -2.91 7.26
C ALA A 24 -20.79 -3.81 7.04
N SER A 25 -20.99 -5.09 6.72
CA SER A 25 -19.89 -6.01 6.42
C SER A 25 -19.13 -5.61 5.15
N ARG A 26 -19.84 -5.21 4.08
CA ARG A 26 -19.22 -4.68 2.85
C ARG A 26 -18.34 -3.45 3.09
N GLN A 27 -18.80 -2.50 3.90
CA GLN A 27 -17.96 -1.34 4.27
C GLN A 27 -16.71 -1.76 5.04
N GLY A 28 -16.85 -2.75 5.94
CA GLY A 28 -15.72 -3.35 6.65
C GLY A 28 -14.67 -3.94 5.70
N TYR A 29 -15.10 -4.68 4.67
CA TYR A 29 -14.21 -5.28 3.67
C TYR A 29 -13.48 -4.22 2.82
N ILE A 30 -14.19 -3.17 2.39
CA ILE A 30 -13.58 -2.07 1.64
C ILE A 30 -12.48 -1.40 2.48
N LYS A 31 -12.76 -1.15 3.76
CA LYS A 31 -11.78 -0.58 4.69
C LYS A 31 -10.56 -1.50 4.84
N ALA A 32 -10.78 -2.80 4.95
CA ALA A 32 -9.70 -3.78 5.02
C ALA A 32 -8.81 -3.73 3.77
N TYR A 33 -9.39 -3.68 2.57
CA TYR A 33 -8.62 -3.61 1.32
C TYR A 33 -7.77 -2.35 1.21
N VAL A 34 -8.32 -1.19 1.53
CA VAL A 34 -7.58 0.08 1.47
C VAL A 34 -6.42 0.07 2.46
N LEU A 35 -6.66 -0.42 3.68
CA LEU A 35 -5.63 -0.49 4.71
C LEU A 35 -4.53 -1.52 4.38
N SER A 36 -4.87 -2.64 3.74
CA SER A 36 -3.90 -3.63 3.28
C SER A 36 -2.90 -3.07 2.26
N ILE A 37 -3.34 -2.15 1.41
CA ILE A 37 -2.49 -1.50 0.42
C ILE A 37 -1.58 -0.46 1.09
N LEU A 38 -2.16 0.37 1.97
CA LEU A 38 -1.44 1.49 2.58
C LEU A 38 -0.43 1.04 3.64
N LEU A 39 -0.80 0.05 4.46
CA LEU A 39 0.06 -0.55 5.49
C LEU A 39 0.02 -2.08 5.37
N PRO A 40 1.02 -2.68 4.71
CA PRO A 40 1.11 -4.12 4.56
C PRO A 40 0.98 -4.94 5.87
N PRO A 41 1.54 -4.51 7.02
CA PRO A 41 1.33 -5.24 8.29
C PRO A 41 -0.14 -5.31 8.72
N ILE A 42 -0.92 -4.28 8.41
CA ILE A 42 -2.35 -4.24 8.70
C ILE A 42 -3.13 -5.18 7.77
N GLY A 43 -2.69 -5.36 6.53
CA GLY A 43 -3.31 -6.32 5.63
C GLY A 43 -3.16 -7.76 6.08
N LEU A 44 -2.02 -8.13 6.68
CA LEU A 44 -1.84 -9.42 7.33
C LEU A 44 -2.75 -9.58 8.56
N TYR A 45 -2.92 -8.51 9.36
CA TYR A 45 -3.88 -8.51 10.46
C TYR A 45 -5.32 -8.80 9.98
N TYR A 46 -5.77 -8.15 8.90
CA TYR A 46 -7.10 -8.40 8.34
C TYR A 46 -7.23 -9.80 7.75
N PHE A 47 -6.19 -10.34 7.12
CA PHE A 47 -6.18 -11.73 6.68
C PHE A 47 -6.42 -12.67 7.87
N ILE A 48 -5.66 -12.53 8.96
CA ILE A 48 -5.83 -13.37 10.15
C ILE A 48 -7.22 -13.17 10.75
N LYS A 49 -7.68 -11.91 10.87
CA LYS A 49 -8.99 -11.57 11.43
C LYS A 49 -10.13 -12.23 10.66
N TYR A 50 -10.17 -12.12 9.34
CA TYR A 50 -11.28 -12.64 8.55
C TYR A 50 -11.21 -14.16 8.31
N ILE A 51 -10.01 -14.76 8.30
CA ILE A 51 -9.84 -16.21 8.13
C ILE A 51 -10.06 -16.98 9.43
N PHE A 52 -9.52 -16.50 10.56
CA PHE A 52 -9.52 -17.24 11.82
C PHE A 52 -10.56 -16.75 12.84
N PHE A 53 -11.00 -15.49 12.74
CA PHE A 53 -11.93 -14.86 13.69
C PHE A 53 -13.22 -14.34 13.03
N GLY A 54 -13.42 -14.60 11.73
CA GLY A 54 -14.68 -14.32 11.04
C GLY A 54 -15.73 -15.40 11.33
N ASP A 55 -16.99 -15.12 11.00
CA ASP A 55 -18.13 -16.04 11.21
C ASP A 55 -18.11 -17.28 10.29
N GLY A 56 -16.97 -17.57 9.65
CA GLY A 56 -16.81 -18.65 8.67
C GLY A 56 -17.59 -18.42 7.38
N SER A 57 -18.13 -17.21 7.16
CA SER A 57 -18.85 -16.89 5.93
C SER A 57 -17.90 -16.92 4.73
N LYS A 58 -18.40 -17.38 3.57
CA LYS A 58 -17.61 -17.41 2.33
C LYS A 58 -17.11 -16.01 1.94
N ASP A 59 -17.87 -14.97 2.31
CA ASP A 59 -17.53 -13.59 2.01
C ASP A 59 -16.39 -13.06 2.89
N ASP A 60 -16.37 -13.41 4.19
CA ASP A 60 -15.25 -13.11 5.08
C ASP A 60 -13.96 -13.78 4.61
N MET A 61 -14.05 -15.09 4.29
CA MET A 61 -12.90 -15.86 3.83
C MET A 61 -12.32 -15.28 2.53
N LYS A 62 -13.18 -14.86 1.62
CA LYS A 62 -12.79 -14.17 0.37
C LYS A 62 -12.16 -12.81 0.67
N ALA A 63 -12.72 -12.03 1.59
CA ALA A 63 -12.18 -10.73 1.97
C ALA A 63 -10.80 -10.85 2.61
N GLY A 64 -10.59 -11.82 3.51
CA GLY A 64 -9.28 -12.13 4.08
C GLY A 64 -8.26 -12.47 2.99
N LEU A 65 -8.58 -13.41 2.10
CA LEU A 65 -7.70 -13.82 1.00
C LEU A 65 -7.35 -12.64 0.07
N MET A 66 -8.34 -11.80 -0.26
CA MET A 66 -8.12 -10.65 -1.13
C MET A 66 -7.24 -9.59 -0.46
N ALA A 67 -7.43 -9.34 0.83
CA ALA A 67 -6.57 -8.47 1.63
C ALA A 67 -5.11 -8.98 1.65
N PHE A 68 -4.91 -10.29 1.75
CA PHE A 68 -3.57 -10.89 1.70
C PHE A 68 -2.91 -10.75 0.33
N LEU A 69 -3.65 -11.03 -0.76
CA LEU A 69 -3.14 -10.84 -2.12
C LEU A 69 -2.74 -9.38 -2.39
N LEU A 70 -3.57 -8.43 -1.98
CA LEU A 70 -3.27 -7.00 -2.07
C LEU A 70 -2.00 -6.63 -1.30
N THR A 71 -1.81 -7.21 -0.12
CA THR A 71 -0.62 -7.02 0.72
C THR A 71 0.64 -7.51 0.01
N ILE A 72 0.60 -8.70 -0.61
CA ILE A 72 1.73 -9.26 -1.37
C ILE A 72 2.06 -8.36 -2.57
N CYS A 73 1.05 -7.93 -3.33
CA CYS A 73 1.26 -7.02 -4.45
C CYS A 73 1.89 -5.70 -4.01
N ALA A 74 1.39 -5.10 -2.92
CA ALA A 74 1.93 -3.85 -2.37
C ALA A 74 3.39 -4.00 -1.92
N LEU A 75 3.74 -5.11 -1.26
CA LEU A 75 5.13 -5.42 -0.89
C LEU A 75 6.02 -5.58 -2.13
N GLY A 76 5.57 -6.32 -3.14
CA GLY A 76 6.32 -6.50 -4.38
C GLY A 76 6.63 -5.18 -5.09
N ILE A 77 5.63 -4.29 -5.19
CA ILE A 77 5.80 -2.94 -5.74
C ILE A 77 6.77 -2.13 -4.88
N SER A 78 6.61 -2.16 -3.55
CA SER A 78 7.46 -1.40 -2.63
C SER A 78 8.93 -1.81 -2.71
N ILE A 79 9.20 -3.12 -2.80
CA ILE A 79 10.55 -3.66 -3.00
C ILE A 79 11.09 -3.26 -4.38
N GLY A 80 10.26 -3.33 -5.42
CA GLY A 80 10.63 -2.93 -6.78
C GLY A 80 11.05 -1.46 -6.86
N ILE A 81 10.21 -0.56 -6.32
CA ILE A 81 10.49 0.88 -6.25
C ILE A 81 11.75 1.14 -5.42
N SER A 82 11.87 0.51 -4.25
CA SER A 82 13.06 0.65 -3.40
C SER A 82 14.32 0.25 -4.15
N THR A 83 14.29 -0.87 -4.88
CA THR A 83 15.44 -1.34 -5.68
C THR A 83 15.83 -0.34 -6.77
N ILE A 84 14.84 0.28 -7.44
CA ILE A 84 15.09 1.31 -8.44
C ILE A 84 15.71 2.56 -7.81
N LEU A 85 15.16 3.03 -6.69
CA LEU A 85 15.69 4.19 -5.95
C LEU A 85 17.10 3.94 -5.44
N PHE A 86 17.38 2.74 -4.90
CA PHE A 86 18.72 2.35 -4.48
C PHE A 86 19.70 2.29 -5.65
N LYS A 87 19.28 1.83 -6.83
CA LYS A 87 20.12 1.85 -8.04
C LYS A 87 20.42 3.28 -8.48
N GLN A 88 19.43 4.17 -8.43
CA GLN A 88 19.63 5.58 -8.77
C GLN A 88 20.59 6.28 -7.78
N MET A 89 20.42 6.07 -6.47
CA MET A 89 21.29 6.64 -5.45
C MET A 89 22.74 6.10 -5.51
N ASN A 90 22.92 4.83 -5.86
CA ASN A 90 24.25 4.22 -5.98
C ASN A 90 24.83 4.34 -7.38
N THR A 91 24.28 5.18 -8.25
CA THR A 91 24.96 5.54 -9.50
C THR A 91 26.27 6.22 -9.09
N PRO A 92 27.45 5.65 -9.39
CA PRO A 92 28.71 6.26 -9.02
C PRO A 92 28.73 7.68 -9.58
N LEU A 93 29.11 8.66 -8.75
CA LEU A 93 29.28 10.05 -9.18
C LEU A 93 30.02 10.04 -10.52
N PRO A 94 29.53 10.79 -11.53
CA PRO A 94 30.19 10.79 -12.83
C PRO A 94 31.65 11.17 -12.61
N ALA A 95 32.58 10.33 -13.10
CA ALA A 95 34.03 10.57 -13.03
C ALA A 95 34.46 11.94 -13.62
N SER A 96 33.52 12.66 -14.23
CA SER A 96 33.62 14.06 -14.60
C SER A 96 33.95 14.97 -13.40
N SER A 97 33.37 14.78 -12.22
CA SER A 97 33.66 15.65 -11.06
C SER A 97 35.07 15.46 -10.51
N THR A 98 35.60 14.23 -10.53
CA THR A 98 36.98 13.94 -10.14
C THR A 98 37.99 14.40 -11.19
N ASN A 99 37.66 14.33 -12.48
CA ASN A 99 38.50 14.87 -13.55
C ASN A 99 38.57 16.40 -13.52
N ILE A 100 37.45 17.09 -13.26
CA ILE A 100 37.40 18.56 -13.15
C ILE A 100 38.19 19.05 -11.91
N LEU A 101 38.07 18.35 -10.78
CA LEU A 101 38.89 18.63 -9.60
C LEU A 101 40.38 18.41 -9.92
N LYS A 102 40.72 17.32 -10.60
CA LYS A 102 42.10 17.02 -10.98
C LYS A 102 42.67 18.05 -11.96
N GLU A 103 41.86 18.57 -12.89
CA GLU A 103 42.25 19.66 -13.78
C GLU A 103 42.45 20.98 -13.03
N MET A 104 41.61 21.32 -12.05
CA MET A 104 41.78 22.55 -11.26
C MET A 104 43.00 22.54 -10.34
N ILE A 105 43.47 21.35 -9.91
CA ILE A 105 44.63 21.22 -9.01
C ILE A 105 45.95 21.18 -9.79
N THR A 106 45.93 21.14 -11.14
CA THR A 106 47.18 21.19 -11.91
C THR A 106 47.88 22.56 -11.78
N PRO A 107 49.23 22.60 -11.71
CA PRO A 107 49.98 23.84 -11.52
C PRO A 107 49.66 24.91 -12.57
N ALA A 108 49.46 24.50 -13.82
CA ALA A 108 49.13 25.39 -14.93
C ALA A 108 47.79 26.13 -14.74
N ASN A 109 46.77 25.44 -14.22
CA ASN A 109 45.46 26.04 -13.97
C ASN A 109 45.43 26.86 -12.67
N GLN A 110 46.22 26.48 -11.66
CA GLN A 110 46.39 27.29 -10.44
C GLN A 110 47.09 28.62 -10.72
N ASP A 111 48.08 28.64 -11.62
CA ASP A 111 48.74 29.88 -12.03
C ASP A 111 47.83 30.77 -12.87
N ALA A 112 46.99 30.18 -13.74
CA ALA A 112 45.97 30.92 -14.48
C ALA A 112 44.91 31.54 -13.56
N LEU A 113 44.46 30.81 -12.52
CA LEU A 113 43.55 31.32 -11.50
C LEU A 113 44.16 32.45 -10.68
N LYS A 114 45.43 32.30 -10.24
CA LYS A 114 46.14 33.37 -9.51
C LYS A 114 46.23 34.66 -10.32
N LYS A 115 46.43 34.57 -11.64
CA LYS A 115 46.46 35.72 -12.54
C LYS A 115 45.11 36.40 -12.77
N LEU A 116 44.00 35.72 -12.51
CA LEU A 116 42.64 36.31 -12.63
C LEU A 116 42.19 37.02 -11.34
N PHE A 117 42.81 36.71 -10.20
CA PHE A 117 42.52 37.32 -8.90
C PHE A 117 43.57 38.34 -8.45
N GLN A 118 44.58 38.62 -9.28
CA GLN A 118 45.53 39.73 -9.16
C GLN A 118 45.18 40.82 -10.16
#